data_AF-W6RYW9-F1
#
_entry.id   AF-W6RYW9-F1
#
_cell.length_a   1.000
_cell.length_b   1.000
_cell.length_c   1.000
_cell.angle_alpha   90.00
_cell.angle_beta   90.00
_cell.angle_gamma   90.00
#
_symmetry.space_group_name_H-M   'P 1'
#
loop_
_entity.id
_entity.type
_entity.pdbx_description
1 polymer ?
#
loop_
_entity_poly.entity_id
_entity_poly.type
_entity_poly.pdbx_seq_one_letter_code
_entity_poly.pdbx_strand_id
1 'polypeptide(L)'
;MLKVVLYGVGSSYQKFKEINSSLIDIVALVDSYKSGKQIDGYIVKNIDEILEMNIEYDYIISCSEYSSEIRKLLIQKNIDENKIINYFGYHNILNLLKIKENRNIIGNDITIISNHCWGAYLYKLLGIQYNSPFIWLSVEDNDYKKLVSNFNEYMDNVNSLEVIFDEKLGYPVGTLKDIKLQFIHYKTCDEAYEKFISRALKINKDNILLECTTSNKDIIETILTSNFQKKLIITDIEYKSNNVHSFTGWREIARNKNISKFSDFVLNCSFDYIDLNKIINN
;
A
#
# COMPACT_ATOMS: atom_id res chain seq x y z
N MET A 1 0.70 -10.14 21.21
CA MET A 1 -0.01 -8.86 21.11
C MET A 1 0.98 -7.80 20.70
N LEU A 2 0.62 -7.00 19.71
CA LEU A 2 1.42 -5.91 19.20
C LEU A 2 1.32 -4.72 20.13
N LYS A 3 2.46 -4.26 20.64
CA LYS A 3 2.56 -3.11 21.54
C LYS A 3 2.52 -1.84 20.70
N VAL A 4 1.49 -1.01 20.88
CA VAL A 4 1.31 0.21 20.10
C VAL A 4 1.23 1.45 20.99
N VAL A 5 1.84 2.53 20.51
CA VAL A 5 1.64 3.88 21.04
C VAL A 5 0.66 4.60 20.13
N LEU A 6 -0.41 5.16 20.68
CA LEU A 6 -1.38 5.93 19.89
C LEU A 6 -1.08 7.42 20.02
N TYR A 7 -0.74 8.07 18.90
CA TYR A 7 -0.47 9.50 18.83
C TYR A 7 -1.71 10.26 18.34
N GLY A 8 -2.35 10.98 19.26
CA GLY A 8 -3.55 11.77 19.07
C GLY A 8 -4.73 11.11 19.78
N VAL A 9 -5.36 11.84 20.70
CA VAL A 9 -6.52 11.35 21.49
C VAL A 9 -7.80 12.11 21.14
N GLY A 10 -7.97 12.38 19.84
CA GLY A 10 -9.12 13.08 19.25
C GLY A 10 -10.25 12.15 18.83
N SER A 11 -11.05 12.59 17.85
CA SER A 11 -12.14 11.80 17.25
C SER A 11 -11.64 10.48 16.64
N SER A 12 -10.47 10.50 15.99
CA SER A 12 -9.86 9.32 15.37
C SER A 12 -9.44 8.26 16.38
N TYR A 13 -9.01 8.66 17.57
CA TYR A 13 -8.74 7.73 18.66
C TYR A 13 -10.01 7.01 19.13
N GLN A 14 -11.15 7.70 19.21
CA GLN A 14 -12.42 7.04 19.54
C GLN A 14 -12.80 6.00 18.48
N LYS A 15 -12.63 6.33 17.19
CA LYS A 15 -12.84 5.36 16.11
C LYS A 15 -11.86 4.19 16.18
N PHE A 16 -10.60 4.43 16.55
CA PHE A 16 -9.62 3.37 16.74
C PHE A 16 -10.03 2.42 17.87
N LYS A 17 -10.57 2.94 18.99
CA LYS A 17 -11.03 2.10 20.11
C LYS A 17 -12.17 1.16 19.75
N GLU A 18 -13.03 1.54 18.82
CA GLU A 18 -14.10 0.67 18.32
C GLU A 18 -13.55 -0.56 17.59
N ILE A 19 -12.29 -0.51 17.15
CA ILE A 19 -11.54 -1.63 16.61
C ILE A 19 -11.12 -2.52 17.80
N ASN A 20 -12.09 -3.26 18.33
CA ASN A 20 -11.87 -4.22 19.40
C ASN A 20 -11.04 -5.40 18.87
N SER A 21 -9.76 -5.46 19.24
CA SER A 21 -8.89 -6.56 18.86
C SER A 21 -8.01 -7.00 20.00
N SER A 22 -8.13 -8.28 20.35
CA SER A 22 -7.22 -9.00 21.25
C SER A 22 -5.77 -9.09 20.73
N LEU A 23 -5.49 -8.55 19.54
CA LEU A 23 -4.15 -8.54 18.94
C LEU A 23 -3.35 -7.29 19.32
N ILE A 24 -3.99 -6.22 19.77
CA ILE A 24 -3.35 -4.92 20.06
C ILE A 24 -3.25 -4.70 21.57
N ASP A 25 -2.05 -4.37 22.02
CA ASP A 25 -1.78 -3.86 23.36
C ASP A 25 -1.45 -2.36 23.27
N ILE A 26 -2.32 -1.50 23.80
CA ILE A 26 -2.05 -0.06 23.83
C ILE A 26 -1.15 0.21 25.02
N VAL A 27 0.14 0.46 24.77
CA VAL A 27 1.12 0.66 25.85
C VAL A 27 1.22 2.11 26.31
N ALA A 28 0.80 3.07 25.47
CA ALA A 28 0.76 4.49 25.81
C ALA A 28 -0.13 5.31 24.87
N LEU A 29 -0.64 6.43 25.40
CA LEU A 29 -1.30 7.49 24.65
C LEU A 29 -0.40 8.73 24.60
N VAL A 30 -0.20 9.27 23.40
CA VAL A 30 0.59 10.47 23.16
C VAL A 30 -0.29 11.55 22.55
N ASP A 31 -0.18 12.79 23.02
CA ASP A 31 -0.81 13.94 22.37
C ASP A 31 -0.03 15.21 22.68
N SER A 32 0.24 16.02 21.65
CA SER A 32 1.04 17.24 21.79
C SER A 32 0.37 18.32 22.66
N TYR A 33 -0.94 18.27 22.83
CA TYR A 33 -1.73 19.33 23.50
C TYR A 33 -2.49 18.84 24.73
N LYS A 34 -2.54 17.52 24.95
CA LYS A 34 -3.33 16.90 26.02
C LYS A 34 -2.47 16.11 27.02
N SER A 35 -1.15 16.30 27.04
CA SER A 35 -0.28 15.68 28.05
C SER A 35 -0.78 15.98 29.47
N GLY A 36 -0.67 14.98 30.36
CA GLY A 36 -1.14 15.00 31.75
C GLY A 36 -2.63 14.68 31.94
N LYS A 37 -3.44 14.65 30.86
CA LYS A 37 -4.85 14.26 30.97
C LYS A 37 -5.01 12.76 31.13
N GLN A 38 -5.98 12.33 31.92
CA GLN A 38 -6.36 10.93 32.02
C GLN A 38 -7.44 10.59 30.97
N ILE A 39 -7.16 9.62 30.09
CA ILE A 39 -8.08 9.15 29.05
C ILE A 39 -8.06 7.63 29.03
N ASP A 40 -9.24 7.01 29.19
CA ASP A 40 -9.42 5.55 29.17
C ASP A 40 -8.43 4.79 30.08
N GLY A 41 -8.10 5.38 31.24
CA GLY A 41 -7.18 4.79 32.21
C GLY A 41 -5.70 5.13 31.98
N TYR A 42 -5.33 5.70 30.83
CA TYR A 42 -3.96 6.13 30.53
C TYR A 42 -3.77 7.60 30.92
N ILE A 43 -2.58 7.92 31.44
CA ILE A 43 -2.11 9.31 31.49
C ILE A 43 -1.50 9.61 30.13
N VAL A 44 -2.09 10.55 29.40
CA VAL A 44 -1.60 11.00 28.10
C VAL A 44 -0.27 11.70 28.29
N LYS A 45 0.71 11.39 27.43
CA LYS A 45 2.07 11.92 27.50
C LYS A 45 2.41 12.73 26.26
N ASN A 46 3.48 13.52 26.31
CA ASN A 46 4.12 13.97 25.08
C ASN A 46 5.02 12.84 24.51
N ILE A 47 5.54 13.04 23.29
CA ILE A 47 6.41 12.04 22.68
C ILE A 47 7.77 11.91 23.39
N ASP A 48 8.30 13.01 23.91
CA ASP A 48 9.61 13.04 24.57
C ASP A 48 9.62 12.21 25.86
N GLU A 49 8.56 12.28 26.65
CA GLU A 49 8.34 11.45 27.84
C GLU A 49 8.33 9.96 27.49
N ILE A 50 7.71 9.56 26.36
CA ILE A 50 7.71 8.16 25.93
C ILE A 50 9.12 7.69 25.55
N LEU A 51 9.88 8.55 24.87
CA LEU A 51 11.26 8.25 24.49
C LEU A 51 12.18 8.16 25.71
N GLU A 52 12.00 9.04 26.70
CA GLU A 52 12.73 9.03 27.98
C GLU A 52 12.41 7.80 28.83
N MET A 53 11.14 7.40 28.87
CA MET A 53 10.69 6.22 29.62
C MET A 53 11.13 4.90 28.99
N ASN A 54 11.64 4.92 27.76
CA ASN A 54 12.09 3.76 27.02
C ASN A 54 11.04 2.63 26.98
N ILE A 55 9.77 3.01 26.78
CA ILE A 55 8.66 2.06 26.68
C ILE A 55 8.88 1.18 25.44
N GLU A 56 8.74 -0.13 25.59
CA GLU A 56 8.77 -1.04 24.46
C GLU A 56 7.51 -0.91 23.61
N TYR A 57 7.68 -0.63 22.32
CA TYR A 57 6.60 -0.61 21.34
C TYR A 57 7.07 -1.13 19.98
N ASP A 58 6.12 -1.73 19.25
CA ASP A 58 6.28 -2.15 17.87
C ASP A 58 6.00 -0.98 16.91
N TYR A 59 4.91 -0.24 17.15
CA TYR A 59 4.43 0.83 16.27
C TYR A 59 3.95 2.07 17.02
N ILE A 60 4.13 3.24 16.38
CA ILE A 60 3.42 4.47 16.71
C ILE A 60 2.35 4.71 15.66
N ILE A 61 1.10 4.77 16.09
CA ILE A 61 -0.06 4.96 15.23
C ILE A 61 -0.55 6.39 15.39
N SER A 62 -0.44 7.19 14.33
CA SER A 62 -0.96 8.54 14.27
C SER A 62 -2.48 8.52 14.09
N CYS A 63 -3.21 8.73 15.18
CA CYS A 63 -4.66 8.88 15.29
C CYS A 63 -5.06 10.37 15.26
N SER A 64 -4.61 11.10 14.25
CA SER A 64 -4.82 12.54 14.12
C SER A 64 -4.91 12.95 12.64
N GLU A 65 -5.69 13.98 12.36
CA GLU A 65 -5.78 14.60 11.03
C GLU A 65 -4.45 15.24 10.62
N TYR A 66 -3.63 15.66 11.59
CA TYR A 66 -2.29 16.23 11.43
C TYR A 66 -1.18 15.15 11.29
N SER A 67 -1.52 14.04 10.66
CA SER A 67 -0.65 12.86 10.57
C SER A 67 0.67 13.11 9.81
N SER A 68 0.67 14.03 8.84
CA SER A 68 1.87 14.40 8.09
C SER A 68 2.87 15.15 8.97
N GLU A 69 2.39 16.08 9.78
CA GLU A 69 3.17 16.87 10.74
C GLU A 69 3.71 15.97 11.85
N ILE A 70 2.86 15.08 12.39
CA ILE A 70 3.25 14.08 13.38
C ILE A 70 4.35 13.19 12.81
N ARG A 71 4.21 12.68 11.58
CA ARG A 71 5.24 11.84 10.94
C ARG A 71 6.58 12.58 10.86
N LYS A 72 6.59 13.84 10.40
CA LYS A 72 7.82 14.65 10.33
C LYS A 72 8.47 14.81 11.71
N LEU A 73 7.67 15.10 12.73
CA LEU A 73 8.13 15.23 14.11
C LEU A 73 8.78 13.92 14.60
N LEU A 74 8.11 12.78 14.40
CA LEU A 74 8.62 11.48 14.84
C LEU A 74 9.93 11.11 14.14
N ILE A 75 10.05 11.37 12.83
CA ILE A 75 11.30 11.15 12.09
C ILE A 75 12.42 12.07 12.60
N GLN A 76 12.13 13.35 12.89
CA GLN A 76 13.09 14.28 13.49
C GLN A 76 13.58 13.81 14.88
N LYS A 77 12.76 13.04 15.59
CA LYS A 77 13.09 12.42 16.87
C LYS A 77 13.80 11.05 16.71
N ASN A 78 14.31 10.73 15.52
CA ASN A 78 15.00 9.48 15.17
C ASN A 78 14.16 8.22 15.34
N ILE A 79 12.83 8.30 15.23
CA ILE A 79 11.98 7.12 15.18
C ILE A 79 12.01 6.56 13.76
N ASP A 80 12.27 5.25 13.65
CA ASP A 80 12.26 4.53 12.38
C ASP A 80 10.93 4.75 11.65
N GLU A 81 11.02 5.23 10.41
CA GLU A 81 9.88 5.52 9.56
C GLU A 81 8.96 4.29 9.37
N ASN A 82 9.52 3.08 9.41
CA ASN A 82 8.79 1.81 9.30
C ASN A 82 7.94 1.48 10.53
N LYS A 83 8.23 2.13 11.66
CA LYS A 83 7.46 2.02 12.90
C LYS A 83 6.30 3.03 12.97
N ILE A 84 6.19 3.97 12.02
CA ILE A 84 5.18 5.02 12.03
C ILE A 84 4.03 4.67 11.08
N ILE A 85 2.83 4.46 11.65
CA ILE A 85 1.60 4.12 10.91
C ILE A 85 0.63 5.31 10.96
N ASN A 86 -0.01 5.62 9.85
CA ASN A 86 -1.07 6.64 9.80
C ASN A 86 -2.45 5.97 9.84
N TYR A 87 -3.28 6.30 10.83
CA TYR A 87 -4.63 5.77 10.96
C TYR A 87 -5.55 6.21 9.81
N PHE A 88 -5.44 7.46 9.34
CA PHE A 88 -6.30 7.99 8.27
C PHE A 88 -6.00 7.43 6.88
N GLY A 89 -4.81 6.85 6.67
CA GLY A 89 -4.46 6.21 5.41
C GLY A 89 -4.89 4.76 5.29
N TYR A 90 -5.26 4.12 6.40
CA TYR A 90 -5.50 2.67 6.46
C TYR A 90 -6.63 2.37 7.44
N HIS A 91 -7.85 2.23 6.92
CA HIS A 91 -9.03 2.00 7.72
C HIS A 91 -9.00 0.65 8.49
N ASN A 92 -8.21 -0.35 8.06
CA ASN A 92 -7.79 -1.47 8.90
C ASN A 92 -6.30 -1.40 9.30
N ILE A 93 -6.03 -0.72 10.42
CA ILE A 93 -4.83 -0.98 11.21
C ILE A 93 -4.65 -2.48 11.51
N LEU A 94 -5.75 -3.22 11.68
CA LEU A 94 -5.72 -4.67 11.91
C LEU A 94 -5.22 -5.46 10.72
N ASN A 95 -5.46 -5.01 9.50
CA ASN A 95 -4.93 -5.66 8.31
C ASN A 95 -3.45 -5.34 8.16
N LEU A 96 -3.03 -4.10 8.41
CA LEU A 96 -1.59 -3.79 8.53
C LEU A 96 -0.87 -4.68 9.55
N LEU A 97 -1.48 -4.89 10.71
CA LEU A 97 -0.91 -5.68 11.79
C LEU A 97 -0.95 -7.19 11.49
N LYS A 98 -2.04 -7.71 10.92
CA LYS A 98 -2.10 -9.09 10.40
C LYS A 98 -1.07 -9.30 9.29
N ILE A 99 -0.98 -8.41 8.32
CA ILE A 99 0.00 -8.44 7.23
C ILE A 99 1.43 -8.50 7.78
N LYS A 100 1.73 -7.72 8.84
CA LYS A 100 3.06 -7.70 9.48
C LYS A 100 3.33 -8.91 10.38
N GLU A 101 2.35 -9.50 11.05
CA GLU A 101 2.50 -10.82 11.68
C GLU A 101 2.79 -11.90 10.62
N ASN A 102 2.20 -11.74 9.45
CA ASN A 102 2.50 -12.56 8.28
C ASN A 102 3.77 -12.13 7.54
N ARG A 103 4.60 -11.19 8.03
CA ARG A 103 5.87 -10.85 7.35
C ARG A 103 6.79 -12.06 7.13
N ASN A 104 6.73 -13.04 8.03
CA ASN A 104 7.54 -14.26 7.93
C ASN A 104 6.97 -15.23 6.88
N ILE A 105 5.71 -15.01 6.51
CA ILE A 105 4.90 -15.83 5.61
C ILE A 105 4.88 -15.19 4.21
N ILE A 106 4.83 -13.86 4.16
CA ILE A 106 5.00 -12.99 3.01
C ILE A 106 6.51 -12.93 2.75
N GLY A 107 7.02 -13.98 2.13
CA GLY A 107 8.44 -14.12 1.83
C GLY A 107 9.01 -12.81 1.29
N ASN A 108 10.17 -12.40 1.81
CA ASN A 108 10.86 -11.13 1.52
C ASN A 108 11.14 -10.89 0.01
N ASP A 109 10.77 -11.82 -0.85
CA ASP A 109 11.12 -11.89 -2.26
C ASP A 109 9.90 -11.83 -3.19
N ILE A 110 8.71 -11.45 -2.70
CA ILE A 110 7.55 -11.27 -3.59
C ILE A 110 7.77 -10.12 -4.58
N THR A 111 7.42 -10.35 -5.84
CA THR A 111 7.38 -9.35 -6.91
C THR A 111 5.93 -9.05 -7.27
N ILE A 112 5.46 -7.82 -7.03
CA ILE A 112 4.09 -7.43 -7.39
C ILE A 112 4.12 -6.66 -8.71
N ILE A 113 3.49 -7.21 -9.74
CA ILE A 113 3.25 -6.52 -11.01
C ILE A 113 1.83 -5.97 -10.93
N SER A 114 1.70 -4.65 -10.91
CA SER A 114 0.43 -3.94 -10.73
C SER A 114 0.23 -2.95 -11.87
N ASN A 115 -1.01 -2.79 -12.33
CA ASN A 115 -1.35 -1.75 -13.30
C ASN A 115 -1.50 -0.36 -12.65
N HIS A 116 -1.40 -0.26 -11.32
CA HIS A 116 -1.49 1.00 -10.58
C HIS A 116 -0.60 0.99 -9.32
N CYS A 117 -0.90 1.86 -8.36
CA CYS A 117 -0.05 2.04 -7.17
C CYS A 117 -0.32 1.02 -6.08
N TRP A 118 -1.31 0.13 -6.24
CA TRP A 118 -1.74 -0.79 -5.19
C TRP A 118 -0.58 -1.67 -4.69
N GLY A 119 0.23 -2.21 -5.61
CA GLY A 119 1.42 -2.99 -5.25
C GLY A 119 2.43 -2.18 -4.43
N ALA A 120 2.71 -0.93 -4.82
CA ALA A 120 3.60 -0.03 -4.11
C ALA A 120 3.11 0.30 -2.69
N TYR A 121 1.79 0.46 -2.52
CA TYR A 121 1.18 0.59 -1.21
C TYR A 121 1.38 -0.68 -0.41
N LEU A 122 1.09 -1.88 -0.95
CA LEU A 122 1.27 -3.14 -0.24
C LEU A 122 2.71 -3.34 0.25
N TYR A 123 3.72 -3.08 -0.58
CA TYR A 123 5.13 -3.06 -0.16
C TYR A 123 5.38 -2.13 1.04
N LYS A 124 4.80 -0.92 1.02
CA LYS A 124 4.90 0.05 2.12
C LYS A 124 4.18 -0.43 3.38
N LEU A 125 3.03 -1.11 3.25
CA LEU A 125 2.32 -1.74 4.37
C LEU A 125 3.17 -2.81 5.04
N LEU A 126 3.80 -3.63 4.21
CA LEU A 126 4.66 -4.73 4.63
C LEU A 126 5.97 -4.25 5.25
N GLY A 127 6.45 -3.07 4.86
CA GLY A 127 7.77 -2.57 5.24
C GLY A 127 8.90 -3.40 4.62
N ILE A 128 8.67 -3.97 3.44
CA ILE A 128 9.67 -4.76 2.69
C ILE A 128 10.20 -3.97 1.49
N GLN A 129 11.36 -4.37 0.98
CA GLN A 129 11.99 -3.72 -0.16
C GLN A 129 11.14 -3.88 -1.44
N TYR A 130 11.11 -2.82 -2.25
CA TYR A 130 10.53 -2.88 -3.59
C TYR A 130 11.34 -3.80 -4.52
N ASN A 131 10.83 -5.01 -4.78
CA ASN A 131 11.38 -6.00 -5.71
C ASN A 131 10.66 -6.04 -7.06
N SER A 132 9.92 -4.98 -7.38
CA SER A 132 9.19 -4.82 -8.64
C SER A 132 9.52 -3.46 -9.27
N PRO A 133 9.62 -3.35 -10.61
CA PRO A 133 9.72 -2.06 -11.28
C PRO A 133 8.37 -1.33 -11.38
N PHE A 134 7.25 -2.02 -11.16
CA PHE A 134 5.87 -1.47 -11.22
C PHE A 134 5.49 -0.74 -9.92
N ILE A 135 6.30 0.25 -9.56
CA ILE A 135 6.20 0.97 -8.29
C ILE A 135 5.96 2.45 -8.59
N TRP A 136 4.90 3.00 -8.00
CA TRP A 136 4.50 4.39 -8.14
C TRP A 136 4.22 4.84 -9.59
N LEU A 137 3.76 3.89 -10.42
CA LEU A 137 3.39 4.11 -11.81
C LEU A 137 2.00 3.52 -12.08
N SER A 138 1.41 3.90 -13.21
CA SER A 138 0.23 3.26 -13.77
C SER A 138 0.47 2.76 -15.19
N VAL A 139 -0.27 1.72 -15.56
CA VAL A 139 -0.29 1.12 -16.89
C VAL A 139 -1.74 1.00 -17.31
N GLU A 140 -2.08 1.55 -18.46
CA GLU A 140 -3.44 1.46 -18.98
C GLU A 140 -3.79 0.02 -19.35
N ASP A 141 -5.08 -0.27 -19.28
CA ASP A 141 -5.67 -1.59 -19.49
C ASP A 141 -5.09 -2.35 -20.71
N ASN A 142 -5.07 -1.74 -21.89
CA ASN A 142 -4.57 -2.39 -23.12
C ASN A 142 -3.06 -2.67 -23.07
N ASP A 143 -2.28 -1.78 -22.48
CA ASP A 143 -0.83 -1.94 -22.34
C ASP A 143 -0.49 -2.99 -21.29
N TYR A 144 -1.27 -3.03 -20.19
CA TYR A 144 -1.14 -4.04 -19.16
C TYR A 144 -1.48 -5.44 -19.70
N LYS A 145 -2.50 -5.55 -20.56
CA LYS A 145 -2.85 -6.80 -21.25
C LYS A 145 -1.68 -7.34 -22.08
N LYS A 146 -1.03 -6.47 -22.87
CA LYS A 146 0.15 -6.85 -23.66
C LYS A 146 1.29 -7.30 -22.76
N LEU A 147 1.59 -6.51 -21.72
CA LEU A 147 2.60 -6.82 -20.72
C LEU A 147 2.40 -8.20 -20.10
N VAL A 148 1.19 -8.51 -19.61
CA VAL A 148 0.88 -9.80 -18.97
C VAL A 148 1.03 -10.96 -19.96
N SER A 149 0.60 -10.76 -21.20
CA SER A 149 0.65 -11.79 -22.24
C SER A 149 2.08 -12.16 -22.63
N ASN A 150 3.01 -11.20 -22.61
CA ASN A 150 4.41 -11.39 -23.03
C ASN A 150 5.42 -10.91 -21.97
N PHE A 151 5.15 -11.15 -20.69
CA PHE A 151 5.88 -10.53 -19.58
C PHE A 151 7.41 -10.68 -19.66
N ASN A 152 7.89 -11.91 -19.91
CA ASN A 152 9.32 -12.16 -20.05
C ASN A 152 9.93 -11.33 -21.19
N GLU A 153 9.23 -11.22 -22.32
CA GLU A 153 9.72 -10.47 -23.47
C GLU A 153 9.91 -8.97 -23.15
N TYR A 154 9.01 -8.37 -22.39
CA TYR A 154 9.15 -6.98 -21.95
C TYR A 154 10.27 -6.83 -20.93
N MET A 155 10.36 -7.71 -19.93
CA MET A 155 11.37 -7.62 -18.88
C MET A 155 12.78 -7.91 -19.40
N ASP A 156 12.94 -8.83 -20.34
CA ASP A 156 14.22 -9.13 -20.98
C ASP A 156 14.68 -7.98 -21.90
N ASN A 157 13.77 -7.08 -22.29
CA ASN A 157 14.04 -5.88 -23.08
C ASN A 157 13.91 -4.58 -22.26
N VAL A 158 14.03 -4.63 -20.93
CA VAL A 158 13.87 -3.46 -20.05
C VAL A 158 14.76 -2.28 -20.45
N ASN A 159 15.92 -2.54 -21.04
CA ASN A 159 16.86 -1.51 -21.51
C ASN A 159 16.35 -0.70 -22.71
N SER A 160 15.28 -1.13 -23.39
CA SER A 160 14.61 -0.35 -24.43
C SER A 160 13.62 0.68 -23.87
N LEU A 161 13.59 0.87 -22.55
CA LEU A 161 12.76 1.88 -21.92
C LEU A 161 13.28 3.27 -22.30
N GLU A 162 12.41 4.08 -22.89
CA GLU A 162 12.66 5.51 -23.10
C GLU A 162 11.72 6.31 -22.20
N VAL A 163 12.22 7.30 -21.47
CA VAL A 163 11.40 8.12 -20.56
C VAL A 163 11.47 9.58 -20.99
N ILE A 164 10.30 10.18 -21.20
CA ILE A 164 10.15 11.59 -21.54
C ILE A 164 9.24 12.28 -20.52
N PHE A 165 9.43 13.57 -20.30
CA PHE A 165 8.53 14.34 -19.45
C PHE A 165 7.31 14.78 -20.28
N ASP A 166 6.11 14.39 -19.85
CA ASP A 166 4.88 14.82 -20.52
C ASP A 166 4.35 16.08 -19.81
N GLU A 167 4.55 17.24 -20.43
CA GLU A 167 4.13 18.55 -19.89
C GLU A 167 2.63 18.66 -19.65
N LYS A 168 1.80 17.93 -20.41
CA LYS A 168 0.34 17.98 -20.24
C LYS A 168 -0.10 17.18 -19.02
N LEU A 169 0.61 16.08 -18.75
CA LEU A 169 0.34 15.21 -17.61
C LEU A 169 1.06 15.68 -16.34
N GLY A 170 2.18 16.39 -16.49
CA GLY A 170 2.98 16.91 -15.40
C GLY A 170 3.89 15.87 -14.73
N TYR A 171 4.18 14.76 -15.41
CA TYR A 171 5.05 13.69 -14.89
C TYR A 171 5.75 12.92 -16.02
N PRO A 172 6.80 12.13 -15.70
CA PRO A 172 7.50 11.31 -16.68
C PRO A 172 6.63 10.17 -17.23
N VAL A 173 6.83 9.86 -18.50
CA VAL A 173 6.15 8.81 -19.25
C VAL A 173 7.20 7.96 -19.93
N GLY A 174 7.14 6.66 -19.66
CA GLY A 174 7.99 5.65 -20.30
C GLY A 174 7.32 5.00 -21.49
N THR A 175 8.10 4.69 -22.51
CA THR A 175 7.74 3.75 -23.57
C THR A 175 8.69 2.55 -23.47
N LEU A 176 8.12 1.37 -23.21
CA LEU A 176 8.85 0.11 -23.21
C LEU A 176 8.32 -0.72 -24.37
N LYS A 177 9.09 -0.81 -25.46
CA LYS A 177 8.61 -1.34 -26.74
C LYS A 177 7.34 -0.61 -27.19
N ASP A 178 6.19 -1.26 -27.12
CA ASP A 178 4.90 -0.78 -27.59
C ASP A 178 3.88 -0.56 -26.45
N ILE A 179 4.35 -0.53 -25.19
CA ILE A 179 3.52 -0.19 -24.02
C ILE A 179 3.95 1.14 -23.39
N LYS A 180 2.97 1.87 -22.83
CA LYS A 180 3.16 3.13 -22.12
C LYS A 180 3.15 2.91 -20.61
N LEU A 181 4.13 3.48 -19.92
CA LEU A 181 4.26 3.48 -18.46
C LEU A 181 4.12 4.92 -17.95
N GLN A 182 3.19 5.19 -17.05
CA GLN A 182 2.96 6.54 -16.53
C GLN A 182 3.55 6.65 -15.11
N PHE A 183 4.67 7.38 -14.95
CA PHE A 183 5.43 7.45 -13.69
C PHE A 183 4.87 8.52 -12.74
N ILE A 184 3.62 8.33 -12.31
CA ILE A 184 2.78 9.37 -11.68
C ILE A 184 3.32 9.99 -10.37
N HIS A 185 4.25 9.35 -9.65
CA HIS A 185 4.88 9.96 -8.46
C HIS A 185 6.37 10.31 -8.61
N TYR A 186 6.92 10.19 -9.83
CA TYR A 186 8.32 10.55 -10.08
C TYR A 186 8.40 11.99 -10.57
N LYS A 187 9.43 12.72 -10.13
CA LYS A 187 9.58 14.14 -10.48
C LYS A 187 10.36 14.34 -11.77
N THR A 188 11.25 13.41 -12.09
CA THR A 188 12.20 13.54 -13.21
C THR A 188 12.27 12.24 -14.01
N CYS A 189 12.62 12.35 -15.29
CA CYS A 189 12.78 11.20 -16.18
C CYS A 189 13.91 10.29 -15.72
N ASP A 190 15.02 10.86 -15.27
CA ASP A 190 16.18 10.11 -14.76
C ASP A 190 15.80 9.27 -13.54
N GLU A 191 15.09 9.88 -12.57
CA GLU A 191 14.63 9.16 -11.38
C GLU A 191 13.70 7.98 -11.76
N ALA A 192 12.75 8.22 -12.66
CA ALA A 192 11.83 7.20 -13.14
C ALA A 192 12.58 6.05 -13.84
N TYR A 193 13.48 6.38 -14.77
CA TYR A 193 14.29 5.42 -15.50
C TYR A 193 15.18 4.59 -14.59
N GLU A 194 16.02 5.24 -13.77
CA GLU A 194 16.96 4.55 -12.87
C GLU A 194 16.24 3.63 -11.89
N LYS A 195 15.12 4.09 -11.31
CA LYS A 195 14.31 3.30 -10.37
C LYS A 195 13.62 2.13 -11.06
N PHE A 196 13.15 2.30 -12.30
CA PHE A 196 12.54 1.21 -13.05
C PHE A 196 13.58 0.14 -13.40
N ILE A 197 14.69 0.53 -14.02
CA ILE A 197 15.77 -0.39 -14.44
C ILE A 197 16.34 -1.13 -13.22
N SER A 198 16.73 -0.41 -12.16
CA SER A 198 17.34 -1.04 -10.97
C SER A 198 16.42 -2.01 -10.24
N ARG A 199 15.10 -1.83 -10.30
CA ARG A 199 14.13 -2.73 -9.68
C ARG A 199 13.71 -3.88 -10.61
N ALA A 200 13.75 -3.69 -11.92
CA ALA A 200 13.52 -4.78 -12.88
C ALA A 200 14.56 -5.90 -12.69
N LEU A 201 15.80 -5.55 -12.34
CA LEU A 201 16.87 -6.51 -12.01
C LEU A 201 16.60 -7.32 -10.73
N LYS A 202 15.64 -6.91 -9.89
CA LYS A 202 15.29 -7.58 -8.63
C LYS A 202 14.05 -8.46 -8.72
N ILE A 203 13.44 -8.55 -9.91
CA ILE A 203 12.25 -9.38 -10.13
C ILE A 203 12.57 -10.82 -9.76
N ASN A 204 11.83 -11.35 -8.79
CA ASN A 204 11.79 -12.76 -8.49
C ASN A 204 10.72 -13.43 -9.36
N LYS A 205 11.14 -14.04 -10.47
CA LYS A 205 10.23 -14.70 -11.42
C LYS A 205 9.46 -15.88 -10.81
N ASP A 206 9.98 -16.49 -9.74
CA ASP A 206 9.33 -17.62 -9.05
C ASP A 206 8.21 -17.18 -8.10
N ASN A 207 8.16 -15.90 -7.73
CA ASN A 207 7.21 -15.37 -6.76
C ASN A 207 6.58 -14.06 -7.24
N ILE A 208 5.92 -14.12 -8.40
CA ILE A 208 5.17 -12.99 -8.96
C ILE A 208 3.71 -13.06 -8.54
N LEU A 209 3.21 -11.95 -7.98
CA LEU A 209 1.79 -11.64 -7.88
C LEU A 209 1.42 -10.68 -9.02
N LEU A 210 0.53 -11.12 -9.91
CA LEU A 210 -0.17 -10.20 -10.80
C LEU A 210 -1.34 -9.57 -10.07
N GLU A 211 -1.27 -8.26 -9.83
CA GLU A 211 -2.41 -7.47 -9.38
C GLU A 211 -2.95 -6.61 -10.53
N CYS A 212 -4.27 -6.48 -10.62
CA CYS A 212 -4.90 -5.57 -11.56
C CYS A 212 -6.20 -5.02 -11.02
N THR A 213 -6.33 -3.70 -11.05
CA THR A 213 -7.59 -3.02 -10.80
C THR A 213 -8.21 -2.61 -12.15
N THR A 214 -9.34 -3.21 -12.52
CA THR A 214 -9.97 -2.94 -13.83
C THR A 214 -11.47 -3.27 -13.84
N SER A 215 -12.23 -2.59 -14.71
CA SER A 215 -13.62 -2.94 -15.05
C SER A 215 -13.72 -3.67 -16.40
N ASN A 216 -12.59 -3.88 -17.08
CA ASN A 216 -12.53 -4.46 -18.42
C ASN A 216 -12.44 -5.99 -18.35
N LYS A 217 -13.52 -6.66 -18.75
CA LYS A 217 -13.65 -8.13 -18.72
C LYS A 217 -12.56 -8.84 -19.52
N ASP A 218 -12.15 -8.30 -20.66
CA ASP A 218 -11.13 -8.93 -21.51
C ASP A 218 -9.78 -9.05 -20.80
N ILE A 219 -9.47 -8.09 -19.92
CA ILE A 219 -8.24 -8.07 -19.13
C ILE A 219 -8.35 -9.01 -17.96
N ILE A 220 -9.50 -9.04 -17.29
CA ILE A 220 -9.81 -10.03 -16.25
C ILE A 220 -9.56 -11.44 -16.81
N GLU A 221 -10.10 -11.75 -17.98
CA GLU A 221 -9.92 -13.05 -18.64
C GLU A 221 -8.45 -13.33 -19.02
N THR A 222 -7.75 -12.33 -19.56
CA THR A 222 -6.32 -12.45 -19.89
C THR A 222 -5.49 -12.78 -18.65
N ILE A 223 -5.72 -12.10 -17.53
CA ILE A 223 -5.00 -12.36 -16.28
C ILE A 223 -5.37 -13.74 -15.75
N LEU A 224 -6.65 -14.10 -15.71
CA LEU A 224 -7.08 -15.40 -15.18
C LEU A 224 -6.45 -16.58 -15.93
N THR A 225 -6.34 -16.47 -17.26
CA THR A 225 -5.79 -17.50 -18.15
C THR A 225 -4.26 -17.50 -18.23
N SER A 226 -3.58 -16.47 -17.72
CA SER A 226 -2.11 -16.41 -17.71
C SER A 226 -1.47 -17.50 -16.83
N ASN A 227 -0.20 -17.82 -17.09
CA ASN A 227 0.55 -18.87 -16.38
C ASN A 227 1.07 -18.46 -14.99
N PHE A 228 0.78 -17.23 -14.54
CA PHE A 228 1.18 -16.78 -13.20
C PHE A 228 0.40 -17.53 -12.13
N GLN A 229 1.08 -17.96 -11.07
CA GLN A 229 0.44 -18.71 -9.98
C GLN A 229 -0.46 -17.79 -9.14
N LYS A 230 0.08 -16.62 -8.74
CA LYS A 230 -0.61 -15.69 -7.85
C LYS A 230 -1.23 -14.56 -8.66
N LYS A 231 -2.55 -14.40 -8.51
CA LYS A 231 -3.35 -13.42 -9.23
C LYS A 231 -4.33 -12.76 -8.27
N LEU A 232 -4.43 -11.43 -8.35
CA LEU A 232 -5.44 -10.65 -7.68
C LEU A 232 -6.03 -9.65 -8.67
N ILE A 233 -7.33 -9.76 -8.90
CA ILE A 233 -8.06 -8.82 -9.73
C ILE A 233 -9.06 -8.11 -8.84
N ILE A 234 -9.06 -6.78 -8.87
CA ILE A 234 -9.98 -5.93 -8.13
C ILE A 234 -10.87 -5.22 -9.14
N THR A 235 -12.18 -5.33 -8.98
CA THR A 235 -13.12 -4.81 -9.99
C THR A 235 -14.38 -4.26 -9.35
N ASP A 236 -15.05 -3.31 -10.01
CA ASP A 236 -16.34 -2.76 -9.57
C ASP A 236 -17.54 -3.43 -10.27
N ILE A 237 -17.28 -4.35 -11.21
CA ILE A 237 -18.31 -5.17 -11.86
C ILE A 237 -18.45 -6.53 -11.17
N GLU A 238 -19.63 -7.13 -11.28
CA GLU A 238 -19.83 -8.49 -10.78
C GLU A 238 -19.05 -9.48 -11.66
N TYR A 239 -18.16 -10.25 -11.03
CA TYR A 239 -17.37 -11.29 -11.69
C TYR A 239 -17.02 -12.41 -10.69
N LYS A 240 -17.39 -13.65 -10.99
CA LYS A 240 -17.25 -14.78 -10.07
C LYS A 240 -16.01 -15.60 -10.40
N SER A 241 -14.94 -15.42 -9.62
CA SER A 241 -13.71 -16.22 -9.67
C SER A 241 -12.94 -16.09 -8.37
N ASN A 242 -12.17 -17.11 -7.98
CA ASN A 242 -11.41 -17.11 -6.73
C ASN A 242 -10.33 -16.01 -6.68
N ASN A 243 -9.84 -15.57 -7.84
CA ASN A 243 -8.80 -14.54 -7.96
C ASN A 243 -9.39 -13.14 -8.16
N VAL A 244 -10.72 -12.99 -8.18
CA VAL A 244 -11.41 -11.72 -8.46
C VAL A 244 -12.19 -11.26 -7.23
N HIS A 245 -11.90 -10.04 -6.78
CA HIS A 245 -12.66 -9.34 -5.73
C HIS A 245 -13.52 -8.27 -6.39
N SER A 246 -14.83 -8.54 -6.45
CA SER A 246 -15.84 -7.60 -6.95
C SER A 246 -16.37 -6.69 -5.84
N PHE A 247 -16.18 -5.39 -5.98
CA PHE A 247 -16.71 -4.36 -5.09
C PHE A 247 -17.90 -3.61 -5.73
N THR A 248 -18.97 -4.31 -6.12
CA THR A 248 -20.13 -3.69 -6.79
C THR A 248 -20.83 -2.61 -5.95
N GLY A 249 -20.73 -2.69 -4.63
CA GLY A 249 -21.27 -1.71 -3.66
C GLY A 249 -20.27 -0.64 -3.19
N TRP A 250 -19.11 -0.50 -3.83
CA TRP A 250 -18.02 0.37 -3.32
C TRP A 250 -18.44 1.82 -3.05
N ARG A 251 -19.39 2.36 -3.83
CA ARG A 251 -19.87 3.74 -3.71
C ARG A 251 -20.51 4.03 -2.34
N GLU A 252 -21.18 3.06 -1.74
CA GLU A 252 -21.79 3.22 -0.42
C GLU A 252 -20.72 3.40 0.66
N ILE A 253 -19.65 2.60 0.56
CA ILE A 253 -18.49 2.66 1.46
C ILE A 253 -17.70 3.96 1.23
N ALA A 254 -17.54 4.36 -0.03
CA ALA A 254 -16.79 5.54 -0.45
C ALA A 254 -17.47 6.87 -0.06
N ARG A 255 -18.82 6.90 -0.01
CA ARG A 255 -19.61 8.09 0.30
C ARG A 255 -19.26 8.70 1.65
N ASN A 256 -19.01 7.87 2.66
CA ASN A 256 -18.65 8.34 4.00
C ASN A 256 -17.19 8.81 4.11
N LYS A 257 -16.41 8.69 3.04
CA LYS A 257 -14.96 8.96 2.99
C LYS A 257 -14.58 10.02 1.95
N ASN A 258 -15.54 10.68 1.30
CA ASN A 258 -15.31 11.64 0.20
C ASN A 258 -14.47 11.07 -0.96
N ILE A 259 -14.59 9.77 -1.23
CA ILE A 259 -13.90 9.11 -2.35
C ILE A 259 -14.84 9.08 -3.55
N SER A 260 -14.39 9.61 -4.70
CA SER A 260 -15.21 9.72 -5.92
C SER A 260 -14.77 8.79 -7.06
N LYS A 261 -13.53 8.28 -7.02
CA LYS A 261 -12.97 7.37 -8.02
C LYS A 261 -12.80 5.96 -7.45
N PHE A 262 -13.00 4.96 -8.30
CA PHE A 262 -12.84 3.56 -7.89
C PHE A 262 -11.38 3.22 -7.56
N SER A 263 -10.41 3.74 -8.32
CA SER A 263 -8.98 3.57 -8.03
C SER A 263 -8.61 4.09 -6.64
N ASP A 264 -9.11 5.27 -6.28
CA ASP A 264 -8.91 5.84 -4.94
C ASP A 264 -9.58 4.98 -3.86
N PHE A 265 -10.79 4.46 -4.13
CA PHE A 265 -11.44 3.51 -3.22
C PHE A 265 -10.56 2.26 -3.01
N VAL A 266 -10.03 1.69 -4.08
CA VAL A 266 -9.19 0.51 -4.02
C VAL A 266 -7.94 0.77 -3.18
N LEU A 267 -7.23 1.88 -3.40
CA LEU A 267 -6.03 2.20 -2.63
C LEU A 267 -6.30 2.43 -1.13
N ASN A 268 -7.45 3.02 -0.78
CA ASN A 268 -7.76 3.42 0.59
C ASN A 268 -8.57 2.39 1.38
N CYS A 269 -9.26 1.47 0.70
CA CYS A 269 -10.23 0.57 1.34
C CYS A 269 -10.03 -0.90 0.99
N SER A 270 -9.49 -1.27 -0.18
CA SER A 270 -9.50 -2.69 -0.61
C SER A 270 -8.73 -3.61 0.33
N PHE A 271 -7.64 -3.11 0.93
CA PHE A 271 -6.84 -3.82 1.91
C PHE A 271 -7.66 -4.27 3.13
N ASP A 272 -8.80 -3.64 3.41
CA ASP A 272 -9.69 -3.99 4.52
C ASP A 272 -10.49 -5.27 4.26
N TYR A 273 -10.72 -5.60 2.99
CA TYR A 273 -11.66 -6.63 2.54
C TYR A 273 -11.00 -7.80 1.81
N ILE A 274 -9.72 -7.66 1.46
CA ILE A 274 -8.96 -8.69 0.74
C ILE A 274 -8.11 -9.47 1.74
N ASP A 275 -8.27 -10.80 1.75
CA ASP A 275 -7.40 -11.69 2.49
C ASP A 275 -6.07 -11.89 1.76
N LEU A 276 -5.10 -11.03 2.09
CA LEU A 276 -3.78 -11.04 1.48
C LEU A 276 -2.98 -12.31 1.81
N ASN A 277 -3.23 -12.96 2.96
CA ASN A 277 -2.51 -14.19 3.31
C ASN A 277 -2.87 -15.31 2.35
N LYS A 278 -4.15 -15.41 1.99
CA LYS A 278 -4.59 -16.39 1.00
C LYS A 278 -3.95 -16.13 -0.38
N ILE A 279 -3.70 -14.88 -0.74
CA ILE A 279 -3.15 -14.54 -2.06
C ILE A 279 -1.63 -14.72 -2.10
N ILE A 280 -0.96 -14.37 -1.01
CA ILE A 280 0.50 -14.37 -0.96
C ILE A 280 1.05 -15.78 -0.69
N ASN A 281 0.32 -16.65 0.01
CA ASN A 281 0.82 -17.97 0.43
C ASN A 281 0.33 -19.16 -0.40
N ASN A 282 -0.65 -18.95 -1.27
CA ASN A 282 -1.03 -19.94 -2.28
C ASN A 282 -0.14 -19.80 -3.51
#